data_AF-A0A523RH75-F1
#
_entry.id   AF-A0A523RH75-F1
#
_cell.length_a   1.000
_cell.length_b   1.000
_cell.length_c   1.000
_cell.angle_alpha   90.00
_cell.angle_beta   90.00
_cell.angle_gamma   90.00
#
_symmetry.space_group_name_H-M   'P 1'
#
loop_
_entity.id
_entity.type
_entity.pdbx_description
1 polymer ?
#
loop_
_entity_poly.entity_id
_entity_poly.type
_entity_poly.pdbx_seq_one_letter_code
_entity_poly.pdbx_strand_id
1 'polypeptide(L)'
;MKGKLLNSLLRYKKWLVIWIIFIILFCTTLIINAGIIGTINIYAILTHNFAIDTALIFLSIPIISIIAFIIGGYIFTPLFIFIHKKVLGRNLIYGIREMQRPKDFKGAFMNSLFPALLAVNLGILLSDESVLYDLLFVDSFQPGSAIYQILTLLILFPLVCGIGIGVFSAAYFLLESGIEYTNKEQKKVRRGAFPTEIRSIGGFYLYYFKGYAGISVVISLITLIISFFSVLEGLSIVTYIMNIFLWPLVPFIITFFMIPVFIIQDFTYERRKKYTLKWAEKFEIQGQLEDPLGLN
;
A
#
# COMPACT_ATOMS: atom_id res chain seq x y z
N MET A 1 -27.27 12.37 -13.89
CA MET A 1 -26.05 12.28 -13.06
C MET A 1 -26.28 11.61 -11.69
N LYS A 2 -27.35 11.95 -10.95
CA LYS A 2 -27.67 11.37 -9.62
C LYS A 2 -27.81 9.83 -9.61
N GLY A 3 -28.46 9.22 -10.61
CA GLY A 3 -28.66 7.76 -10.67
C GLY A 3 -27.38 6.92 -10.83
N LYS A 4 -26.38 7.40 -11.60
CA LYS A 4 -25.08 6.72 -11.74
C LYS A 4 -24.27 6.76 -10.44
N LEU A 5 -24.35 7.86 -9.70
CA LEU A 5 -23.62 8.05 -8.46
C LEU A 5 -24.22 7.20 -7.33
N LEU A 6 -25.55 7.13 -7.24
CA LEU A 6 -26.27 6.28 -6.28
C LEU A 6 -25.99 4.79 -6.51
N ASN A 7 -26.06 4.33 -7.76
CA ASN A 7 -25.71 2.94 -8.12
C ASN A 7 -24.24 2.62 -7.83
N SER A 8 -23.35 3.60 -7.99
CA SER A 8 -21.94 3.42 -7.62
C SER A 8 -21.74 3.33 -6.12
N LEU A 9 -22.47 4.10 -5.30
CA LEU A 9 -22.38 4.01 -3.83
C LEU A 9 -22.91 2.68 -3.30
N LEU A 10 -23.97 2.14 -3.90
CA LEU A 10 -24.50 0.82 -3.55
C LEU A 10 -23.45 -0.30 -3.74
N ARG A 11 -22.58 -0.18 -4.74
CA ARG A 11 -21.46 -1.12 -4.96
C ARG A 11 -20.46 -1.14 -3.80
N TYR A 12 -20.20 0.00 -3.15
CA TYR A 12 -19.22 0.11 -2.06
C TYR A 12 -19.84 0.06 -0.66
N LYS A 13 -21.18 0.04 -0.55
CA LYS A 13 -21.93 0.12 0.71
C LYS A 13 -21.35 -0.79 1.80
N LYS A 14 -21.09 -2.07 1.47
CA LYS A 14 -20.52 -3.04 2.43
C LYS A 14 -19.18 -2.58 2.99
N TRP A 15 -18.27 -2.12 2.14
CA TRP A 15 -16.93 -1.71 2.55
C TRP A 15 -16.91 -0.38 3.29
N LEU A 16 -17.78 0.56 2.91
CA LEU A 16 -17.97 1.80 3.66
C LEU A 16 -18.51 1.53 5.06
N VAL A 17 -19.49 0.63 5.21
CA VAL A 17 -20.02 0.24 6.52
C VAL A 17 -18.93 -0.42 7.38
N ILE A 18 -18.16 -1.36 6.81
CA ILE A 18 -17.03 -1.99 7.52
C ILE A 18 -16.02 -0.94 7.98
N TRP A 19 -15.66 0.00 7.10
CA TRP A 19 -14.70 1.06 7.42
C TRP A 19 -15.23 1.99 8.52
N ILE A 20 -16.48 2.44 8.44
CA ILE A 20 -17.08 3.31 9.47
C ILE A 20 -17.12 2.60 10.83
N ILE A 21 -17.56 1.34 10.87
CA ILE A 21 -17.58 0.54 12.11
C ILE A 21 -16.17 0.42 12.68
N PHE A 22 -15.18 0.13 11.83
CA PHE A 22 -13.79 0.06 12.23
C PHE A 22 -13.28 1.38 12.84
N ILE A 23 -13.54 2.52 12.19
CA ILE A 23 -13.15 3.84 12.70
C ILE A 23 -13.81 4.13 14.06
N ILE A 24 -15.11 3.84 14.21
CA ILE A 24 -15.82 4.05 15.47
C ILE A 24 -15.20 3.19 16.58
N LEU A 25 -14.96 1.90 16.32
CA LEU A 25 -14.33 1.00 17.29
C LEU A 25 -12.93 1.46 17.66
N PHE A 26 -12.11 1.84 16.68
CA PHE A 26 -10.76 2.35 16.89
C PHE A 26 -10.74 3.65 17.71
N CYS A 27 -11.59 4.62 17.40
CA CYS A 27 -11.68 5.85 18.18
C CYS A 27 -12.18 5.57 19.61
N THR A 28 -13.13 4.65 19.77
CA THR A 28 -13.67 4.28 21.08
C THR A 28 -12.59 3.64 21.97
N THR A 29 -11.76 2.74 21.42
CA THR A 29 -10.66 2.13 22.18
C THR A 29 -9.61 3.16 22.58
N LEU A 30 -9.30 4.12 21.71
CA LEU A 30 -8.39 5.22 22.05
C LEU A 30 -8.94 6.10 23.17
N ILE A 31 -10.23 6.45 23.14
CA ILE A 31 -10.87 7.25 24.19
C ILE A 31 -10.85 6.51 25.54
N ILE A 32 -11.16 5.21 25.55
CA ILE A 32 -11.11 4.39 26.77
C ILE A 32 -9.67 4.34 27.32
N ASN A 33 -8.68 4.09 26.45
CA ASN A 33 -7.27 4.08 26.86
C ASN A 33 -6.81 5.44 27.37
N ALA A 34 -7.25 6.55 26.77
CA ALA A 34 -6.97 7.91 27.24
C ALA A 34 -7.48 8.14 28.67
N GLY A 35 -8.69 7.66 28.96
CA GLY A 35 -9.29 7.76 30.30
C GLY A 35 -8.54 6.96 31.36
N ILE A 36 -7.81 5.91 30.97
CA ILE A 36 -7.03 5.06 31.88
C ILE A 36 -5.60 5.60 32.08
N ILE A 37 -4.94 6.01 31.00
CA ILE A 37 -3.51 6.39 31.00
C ILE A 37 -3.32 7.87 31.39
N GLY A 38 -4.33 8.71 31.17
CA GLY A 38 -4.26 10.16 31.37
C GLY A 38 -3.55 10.88 30.23
N THR A 39 -3.24 12.16 30.44
CA THR A 39 -2.55 13.01 29.45
C THR A 39 -1.04 12.88 29.62
N ILE A 40 -0.39 12.16 28.70
CA ILE A 40 1.08 12.10 28.60
C ILE A 40 1.50 12.95 27.40
N ASN A 41 2.41 13.89 27.66
CA ASN A 41 3.06 14.68 26.62
C ASN A 41 4.28 13.91 26.09
N ILE A 42 4.21 13.48 24.84
CA ILE A 42 5.24 12.65 24.20
C ILE A 42 5.84 13.39 23.00
N TYR A 43 4.98 13.90 22.11
CA TYR A 43 5.42 14.52 20.85
C TYR A 43 5.58 16.03 20.99
N ALA A 44 6.65 16.58 20.41
CA ALA A 44 6.95 18.01 20.47
C ALA A 44 6.00 18.88 19.60
N ILE A 45 5.42 18.31 18.55
CA ILE A 45 4.73 19.05 17.47
C ILE A 45 3.20 18.93 17.54
N LEU A 46 2.65 18.05 18.40
CA LEU A 46 1.22 17.69 18.40
C LEU A 46 0.45 18.30 19.60
N THR A 47 -0.70 17.71 19.95
CA THR A 47 -1.65 18.27 20.93
C THR A 47 -1.25 17.99 22.39
N HIS A 48 -0.10 17.35 22.60
CA HIS A 48 0.42 16.94 23.91
C HIS A 48 -0.52 15.98 24.68
N ASN A 49 -1.45 15.33 23.96
CA ASN A 49 -2.33 14.30 24.46
C ASN A 49 -2.15 13.06 23.60
N PHE A 50 -1.44 12.07 24.12
CA PHE A 50 -1.07 10.85 23.40
C PHE A 50 -2.25 10.17 22.67
N ALA A 51 -3.43 10.11 23.27
CA ALA A 51 -4.58 9.44 22.66
C ALA A 51 -5.16 10.24 21.48
N ILE A 52 -5.26 11.57 21.64
CA ILE A 52 -5.70 12.48 20.57
C ILE A 52 -4.66 12.46 19.44
N ASP A 53 -3.38 12.54 19.79
CA ASP A 53 -2.26 12.50 18.84
C ASP A 53 -2.27 11.20 18.04
N THR A 54 -2.45 10.05 18.70
CA THR A 54 -2.57 8.75 18.04
C THR A 54 -3.78 8.72 17.11
N ALA A 55 -4.94 9.23 17.54
CA ALA A 55 -6.12 9.30 16.69
C ALA A 55 -5.87 10.16 15.44
N LEU A 56 -5.26 11.34 15.60
CA LEU A 56 -4.93 12.25 14.50
C LEU A 56 -3.97 11.60 13.50
N ILE A 57 -2.91 10.95 14.00
CA ILE A 57 -1.95 10.21 13.19
C ILE A 57 -2.68 9.17 12.34
N PHE A 58 -3.43 8.25 12.95
CA PHE A 58 -4.10 7.18 12.19
C PHE A 58 -5.21 7.69 11.26
N LEU A 59 -5.98 8.71 11.66
CA LEU A 59 -7.00 9.32 10.82
C LEU A 59 -6.41 10.11 9.63
N SER A 60 -5.13 10.51 9.69
CA SER A 60 -4.44 11.13 8.57
C SER A 60 -3.99 10.14 7.49
N ILE A 61 -3.86 8.83 7.83
CA ILE A 61 -3.50 7.76 6.88
C ILE A 61 -4.35 7.77 5.60
N PRO A 62 -5.70 7.74 5.66
CA PRO A 62 -6.51 7.76 4.44
C PRO A 62 -6.27 9.02 3.62
N ILE A 63 -6.12 10.19 4.24
CA ILE A 63 -5.93 11.47 3.55
C ILE A 63 -4.60 11.45 2.77
N ILE A 64 -3.49 11.14 3.46
CA ILE A 64 -2.16 11.10 2.85
C ILE A 64 -2.10 10.02 1.79
N SER A 65 -2.72 8.87 2.02
CA SER A 65 -2.77 7.79 1.04
C SER A 65 -3.56 8.16 -0.22
N ILE A 66 -4.63 8.96 -0.11
CA ILE A 66 -5.37 9.47 -1.27
C ILE A 66 -4.50 10.44 -2.08
N ILE A 67 -3.80 11.35 -1.40
CA ILE A 67 -2.88 12.29 -2.05
C ILE A 67 -1.77 11.51 -2.77
N ALA A 68 -1.14 10.56 -2.08
CA ALA A 68 -0.07 9.75 -2.64
C ALA A 68 -0.54 8.83 -3.76
N PHE A 69 -1.77 8.32 -3.71
CA PHE A 69 -2.40 7.58 -4.81
C PHE A 69 -2.47 8.42 -6.09
N ILE A 70 -2.90 9.68 -5.98
CA ILE A 70 -2.98 10.60 -7.12
C ILE A 70 -1.56 10.89 -7.61
N ILE A 71 -0.68 11.37 -6.75
CA ILE A 71 0.68 11.78 -7.13
C ILE A 71 1.47 10.58 -7.69
N GLY A 72 1.55 9.49 -6.93
CA GLY A 72 2.30 8.29 -7.29
C GLY A 72 1.76 7.61 -8.54
N GLY A 73 0.45 7.44 -8.67
CA GLY A 73 -0.14 6.81 -9.84
C GLY A 73 0.11 7.61 -11.11
N TYR A 74 -0.12 8.92 -11.09
CA TYR A 74 0.04 9.75 -12.30
C TYR A 74 1.52 10.00 -12.65
N ILE A 75 2.43 10.05 -11.68
CA ILE A 75 3.88 10.28 -11.92
C ILE A 75 4.65 8.97 -12.20
N PHE A 76 4.47 7.93 -11.39
CA PHE A 76 5.27 6.71 -11.52
C PHE A 76 4.78 5.77 -12.61
N THR A 77 3.52 5.80 -13.02
CA THR A 77 3.03 4.98 -14.14
C THR A 77 3.83 5.20 -15.43
N PRO A 78 4.00 6.43 -15.97
CA PRO A 78 4.80 6.63 -17.18
C PRO A 78 6.27 6.25 -16.97
N LEU A 79 6.82 6.51 -15.78
CA LEU A 79 8.18 6.11 -15.43
C LEU A 79 8.36 4.59 -15.49
N PHE A 80 7.40 3.82 -14.98
CA PHE A 80 7.43 2.36 -14.99
C PHE A 80 7.30 1.79 -16.41
N ILE A 81 6.48 2.39 -17.28
CA ILE A 81 6.45 2.00 -18.70
C ILE A 81 7.82 2.24 -19.34
N PHE A 82 8.39 3.43 -19.12
CA PHE A 82 9.69 3.80 -19.65
C PHE A 82 10.80 2.84 -19.19
N ILE A 83 10.90 2.59 -17.88
CA ILE A 83 11.91 1.67 -17.31
C ILE A 83 11.73 0.27 -17.90
N HIS A 84 10.50 -0.26 -17.91
CA HIS A 84 10.24 -1.61 -18.41
C HIS A 84 10.61 -1.73 -19.89
N LYS A 85 10.19 -0.78 -20.74
CA LYS A 85 10.52 -0.79 -22.17
C LYS A 85 12.01 -0.59 -22.42
N LYS A 86 12.68 0.29 -21.66
CA LYS A 86 14.11 0.58 -21.85
C LYS A 86 15.02 -0.55 -21.39
N VAL A 87 14.69 -1.20 -20.27
CA VAL A 87 15.52 -2.26 -19.66
C VAL A 87 15.21 -3.63 -20.28
N LEU A 88 13.92 -3.97 -20.45
CA LEU A 88 13.50 -5.31 -20.89
C LEU A 88 13.02 -5.36 -22.35
N GLY A 89 12.61 -4.22 -22.92
CA GLY A 89 11.89 -4.17 -24.20
C GLY A 89 12.71 -4.51 -25.46
N ARG A 90 14.03 -4.74 -25.35
CA ARG A 90 14.87 -5.10 -26.50
C ARG A 90 14.38 -6.37 -27.19
N ASN A 91 13.92 -7.36 -26.42
CA ASN A 91 13.49 -8.67 -26.91
C ASN A 91 11.98 -8.90 -26.77
N LEU A 92 11.20 -7.85 -26.48
CA LEU A 92 9.77 -7.98 -26.21
C LEU A 92 8.91 -7.26 -27.24
N ILE A 93 7.74 -7.81 -27.52
CA ILE A 93 6.64 -7.18 -28.26
C ILE A 93 5.58 -6.82 -27.23
N TYR A 94 4.99 -5.64 -27.38
CA TYR A 94 3.96 -5.12 -26.48
C TYR A 94 2.64 -4.99 -27.22
N GLY A 95 1.54 -5.12 -26.49
CA GLY A 95 0.21 -4.79 -26.99
C GLY A 95 -0.77 -4.54 -25.85
N ILE A 96 -2.00 -4.23 -26.22
CA ILE A 96 -3.05 -3.76 -25.34
C ILE A 96 -4.22 -4.72 -25.41
N ARG A 97 -4.58 -5.29 -24.25
CA ARG A 97 -5.78 -6.08 -24.08
C ARG A 97 -6.89 -5.23 -23.49
N GLU A 98 -8.11 -5.37 -24.02
CA GLU A 98 -9.27 -4.71 -23.44
C GLU A 98 -9.63 -5.33 -22.08
N MET A 99 -9.17 -4.70 -21.01
CA MET A 99 -9.62 -4.99 -19.65
C MET A 99 -11.00 -4.36 -19.42
N GLN A 100 -11.97 -5.16 -19.01
CA GLN A 100 -13.25 -4.67 -18.50
C GLN A 100 -13.16 -4.38 -17.01
N ARG A 101 -13.83 -3.32 -16.55
CA ARG A 101 -13.93 -3.04 -15.11
C ARG A 101 -14.61 -4.22 -14.40
N PRO A 102 -14.06 -4.74 -13.29
CA PRO A 102 -14.68 -5.84 -12.56
C PRO A 102 -16.10 -5.48 -12.12
N LYS A 103 -17.06 -6.41 -12.34
CA LYS A 103 -18.47 -6.21 -11.94
C LYS A 103 -18.62 -6.01 -10.43
N ASP A 104 -17.86 -6.78 -9.65
CA ASP A 104 -17.85 -6.69 -8.19
C ASP A 104 -16.62 -5.93 -7.68
N PHE A 105 -16.81 -5.14 -6.62
CA PHE A 105 -15.69 -4.59 -5.84
C PHE A 105 -15.18 -5.65 -4.85
N LYS A 106 -14.51 -6.67 -5.40
CA LYS A 106 -13.85 -7.75 -4.66
C LYS A 106 -12.34 -7.52 -4.69
N GLY A 107 -11.66 -7.82 -3.58
CA GLY A 107 -10.20 -7.73 -3.50
C GLY A 107 -9.64 -6.38 -3.05
N ALA A 108 -10.46 -5.41 -2.66
CA ALA A 108 -9.97 -4.13 -2.11
C ALA A 108 -9.07 -4.34 -0.89
N PHE A 109 -9.47 -5.23 0.03
CA PHE A 109 -8.66 -5.59 1.19
C PHE A 109 -7.29 -6.18 0.80
N MET A 110 -7.25 -7.17 -0.10
CA MET A 110 -5.99 -7.79 -0.53
C MET A 110 -5.11 -6.81 -1.33
N ASN A 111 -5.71 -5.87 -2.06
CA ASN A 111 -4.98 -4.82 -2.75
C ASN A 111 -4.47 -3.74 -1.79
N SER A 112 -5.14 -3.50 -0.66
CA SER A 112 -4.65 -2.66 0.45
C SER A 112 -3.54 -3.32 1.26
N LEU A 113 -3.57 -4.65 1.38
CA LEU A 113 -2.67 -5.38 2.28
C LEU A 113 -1.20 -5.24 1.87
N PHE A 114 -0.86 -5.40 0.59
CA PHE A 114 0.54 -5.31 0.16
C PHE A 114 1.15 -3.92 0.32
N PRO A 115 0.47 -2.80 -0.03
CA PRO A 115 0.90 -1.47 0.35
C PRO A 115 1.08 -1.30 1.86
N ALA A 116 0.18 -1.85 2.68
CA ALA A 116 0.30 -1.79 4.13
C ALA A 116 1.52 -2.56 4.66
N LEU A 117 1.80 -3.76 4.11
CA LEU A 117 2.99 -4.54 4.45
C LEU A 117 4.27 -3.78 4.07
N LEU A 118 4.32 -3.16 2.88
CA LEU A 118 5.44 -2.31 2.49
C LEU A 118 5.59 -1.10 3.43
N ALA A 119 4.49 -0.46 3.80
CA ALA A 119 4.48 0.67 4.71
C ALA A 119 5.03 0.29 6.09
N VAL A 120 4.61 -0.84 6.65
CA VAL A 120 5.14 -1.34 7.94
C VAL A 120 6.63 -1.64 7.83
N ASN A 121 7.07 -2.28 6.74
CA ASN A 121 8.49 -2.58 6.53
C ASN A 121 9.34 -1.29 6.48
N LEU A 122 8.93 -0.32 5.67
CA LEU A 122 9.63 0.97 5.56
C LEU A 122 9.56 1.75 6.87
N GLY A 123 8.42 1.69 7.58
CA GLY A 123 8.25 2.29 8.88
C GLY A 123 9.26 1.74 9.88
N ILE A 124 9.39 0.42 9.99
CA ILE A 124 10.33 -0.23 10.93
C ILE A 124 11.76 0.20 10.62
N LEU A 125 12.15 0.16 9.34
CA LEU A 125 13.49 0.57 8.90
C LEU A 125 13.80 2.02 9.25
N LEU A 126 12.86 2.94 9.01
CA LEU A 126 13.05 4.36 9.28
C LEU A 126 12.95 4.69 10.78
N SER A 127 12.17 3.91 11.53
CA SER A 127 11.90 4.19 12.94
C SER A 127 13.10 4.01 13.86
N ASP A 128 14.18 3.39 13.39
CA ASP A 128 15.41 3.19 14.18
C ASP A 128 16.43 4.35 14.02
N GLU A 129 16.13 5.32 13.16
CA GLU A 129 17.03 6.43 12.86
C GLU A 129 17.03 7.47 13.99
N SER A 130 18.17 7.64 14.66
CA SER A 130 18.29 8.51 15.84
C SER A 130 17.95 9.98 15.57
N VAL A 131 18.20 10.47 14.35
CA VAL A 131 17.87 11.83 13.93
C VAL A 131 16.38 12.13 14.04
N LEU A 132 15.53 11.12 13.89
CA LEU A 132 14.09 11.29 14.03
C LEU A 132 13.68 11.45 15.50
N TYR A 133 14.43 10.87 16.45
CA TYR A 133 14.10 10.97 17.86
C TYR A 133 14.24 12.42 18.35
N ASP A 134 15.33 13.07 17.98
CA ASP A 134 15.61 14.47 18.33
C ASP A 134 14.59 15.44 17.72
N LEU A 135 13.99 15.08 16.57
CA LEU A 135 12.99 15.92 15.90
C LEU A 135 11.58 15.75 16.48
N LEU A 136 11.22 14.55 16.93
CA LEU A 136 9.83 14.17 17.19
C LEU A 136 9.44 14.26 18.67
N PHE A 137 10.37 14.05 19.58
CA PHE A 137 10.11 13.96 21.01
C PHE A 137 10.56 15.20 21.77
N VAL A 138 9.89 15.48 22.89
CA VAL A 138 10.32 16.54 23.82
C VAL A 138 11.54 16.07 24.64
N ASP A 139 12.49 16.98 24.93
CA ASP A 139 13.73 16.65 25.66
C ASP A 139 13.49 15.98 27.02
N SER A 140 12.35 16.26 27.66
CA SER A 140 11.96 15.68 28.94
C SER A 140 11.51 14.22 28.86
N PHE A 141 11.26 13.70 27.66
CA PHE A 141 10.78 12.33 27.43
C PHE A 141 11.97 11.44 27.05
N GLN A 142 12.48 10.68 28.02
CA GLN A 142 13.60 9.74 27.84
C GLN A 142 13.22 8.29 28.14
N PRO A 143 12.40 7.64 27.29
CA PRO A 143 12.17 6.22 27.41
C PRO A 143 13.37 5.39 26.89
N GLY A 144 13.31 4.07 27.08
CA GLY A 144 14.27 3.15 26.45
C GLY A 144 14.17 3.17 24.91
N SER A 145 15.24 2.75 24.24
CA SER A 145 15.38 2.80 22.76
C SER A 145 14.23 2.12 22.00
N ALA A 146 13.71 0.98 22.46
CA ALA A 146 12.61 0.31 21.77
C ALA A 146 11.29 1.10 21.84
N ILE A 147 11.05 1.85 22.92
CA ILE A 147 9.85 2.69 23.04
C ILE A 147 9.95 3.89 22.09
N TYR A 148 11.14 4.48 21.95
CA TYR A 148 11.38 5.50 20.92
C TYR A 148 11.09 4.96 19.53
N GLN A 149 11.59 3.77 19.20
CA GLN A 149 11.35 3.12 17.92
C GLN A 149 9.84 2.92 17.65
N ILE A 150 9.09 2.40 18.63
CA ILE A 150 7.63 2.22 18.52
C ILE A 150 6.91 3.54 18.24
N LEU A 151 7.18 4.56 19.06
CA LEU A 151 6.47 5.83 18.95
C LEU A 151 6.82 6.55 17.64
N THR A 152 8.07 6.45 17.22
CA THR A 152 8.54 6.94 15.91
C THR A 152 7.84 6.22 14.78
N LEU A 153 7.70 4.89 14.88
CA LEU A 153 6.97 4.10 13.90
C LEU A 153 5.50 4.53 13.79
N LEU A 154 4.82 4.80 14.91
CA LEU A 154 3.43 5.26 14.91
C LEU A 154 3.28 6.56 14.14
N ILE A 155 4.09 7.59 14.46
CA ILE A 155 3.99 8.91 13.82
C ILE A 155 4.40 8.89 12.34
N LEU A 156 5.27 7.95 11.93
CA LEU A 156 5.66 7.77 10.54
C LEU A 156 4.59 7.08 9.69
N PHE A 157 3.65 6.33 10.28
CA PHE A 157 2.69 5.52 9.53
C PHE A 157 1.99 6.27 8.38
N PRO A 158 1.46 7.48 8.56
CA PRO A 158 0.78 8.18 7.47
C PRO A 158 1.68 8.42 6.26
N LEU A 159 2.94 8.78 6.50
CA LEU A 159 3.94 9.01 5.45
C LEU A 159 4.28 7.71 4.72
N VAL A 160 4.65 6.66 5.45
CA VAL A 160 5.06 5.38 4.84
C VAL A 160 3.89 4.66 4.17
N CYS A 161 2.67 4.84 4.68
CA CYS A 161 1.42 4.41 4.02
C CYS A 161 1.24 5.13 2.68
N GLY A 162 1.46 6.45 2.66
CA GLY A 162 1.47 7.24 1.44
C GLY A 162 2.47 6.70 0.42
N ILE A 163 3.72 6.49 0.83
CA ILE A 163 4.77 5.93 -0.04
C ILE A 163 4.36 4.56 -0.60
N GLY A 164 3.89 3.66 0.27
CA GLY A 164 3.44 2.32 -0.13
C GLY A 164 2.34 2.38 -1.18
N ILE A 165 1.32 3.20 -0.96
CA ILE A 165 0.23 3.41 -1.93
C ILE A 165 0.73 4.06 -3.21
N GLY A 166 1.63 5.04 -3.12
CA GLY A 166 2.20 5.72 -4.28
C GLY A 166 2.89 4.74 -5.24
N VAL A 167 3.71 3.84 -4.72
CA VAL A 167 4.41 2.82 -5.52
C VAL A 167 3.45 1.79 -6.12
N PHE A 168 2.54 1.25 -5.31
CA PHE A 168 1.60 0.22 -5.78
C PHE A 168 0.54 0.76 -6.73
N SER A 169 0.10 2.01 -6.55
CA SER A 169 -0.90 2.65 -7.41
C SER A 169 -0.45 2.66 -8.87
N ALA A 170 0.82 2.97 -9.14
CA ALA A 170 1.35 2.96 -10.49
C ALA A 170 1.33 1.57 -11.14
N ALA A 171 1.65 0.52 -10.37
CA ALA A 171 1.57 -0.86 -10.83
C ALA A 171 0.11 -1.29 -11.09
N TYR A 172 -0.84 -0.84 -10.26
CA TYR A 172 -2.27 -1.08 -10.49
C TYR A 172 -2.79 -0.38 -11.74
N PHE A 173 -2.39 0.88 -12.01
CA PHE A 173 -2.79 1.59 -13.23
C PHE A 173 -2.33 0.83 -14.48
N LEU A 174 -1.13 0.25 -14.44
CA LEU A 174 -0.59 -0.56 -15.53
C LEU A 174 -1.37 -1.87 -15.70
N LEU A 175 -1.67 -2.57 -14.60
CA LEU A 175 -2.44 -3.80 -14.63
C LEU A 175 -3.83 -3.55 -15.24
N GLU A 176 -4.53 -2.53 -14.75
CA GLU A 176 -5.87 -2.17 -15.18
C GLU A 176 -5.92 -1.66 -16.63
N SER A 177 -4.83 -1.10 -17.13
CA SER A 177 -4.74 -0.65 -18.52
C SER A 177 -4.62 -1.80 -19.53
N GLY A 178 -4.32 -3.02 -19.08
CA GLY A 178 -4.23 -4.19 -19.95
C GLY A 178 -2.99 -4.19 -20.85
N ILE A 179 -1.93 -3.48 -20.47
CA ILE A 179 -0.68 -3.53 -21.23
C ILE A 179 0.02 -4.87 -20.97
N GLU A 180 0.20 -5.63 -22.05
CA GLU A 180 0.77 -6.96 -22.06
C GLU A 180 2.03 -6.99 -22.94
N TYR A 181 2.88 -7.97 -22.70
CA TYR A 181 4.09 -8.22 -23.46
C TYR A 181 4.35 -9.71 -23.66
N THR A 182 5.08 -10.01 -24.72
CA THR A 182 5.54 -11.36 -25.07
C THR A 182 6.93 -11.30 -25.72
N ASN A 183 7.59 -12.44 -25.90
CA ASN A 183 8.93 -12.51 -26.48
C ASN A 183 8.88 -12.35 -28.01
N LYS A 184 9.77 -11.53 -28.59
CA LYS A 184 9.90 -11.31 -30.05
C LYS A 184 10.12 -12.60 -30.83
N GLU A 185 10.71 -13.61 -30.20
CA GLU A 185 10.98 -14.89 -30.84
C GLU A 185 9.77 -15.84 -30.95
N GLN A 186 8.54 -15.39 -30.65
CA GLN A 186 7.30 -16.17 -30.81
C GLN A 186 7.25 -16.99 -32.13
N LYS A 187 7.70 -16.42 -33.26
CA LYS A 187 7.71 -17.12 -34.56
C LYS A 187 8.70 -18.29 -34.64
N LYS A 188 9.76 -18.33 -33.83
CA LYS A 188 10.75 -19.42 -33.79
C LYS A 188 10.32 -20.58 -32.88
N VAL A 189 9.44 -20.34 -31.90
CA VAL A 189 9.02 -21.34 -30.90
C VAL A 189 7.91 -22.28 -31.42
N ARG A 190 7.37 -22.07 -32.63
CA ARG A 190 6.41 -22.99 -33.29
C ARG A 190 6.88 -24.46 -33.39
N ARG A 191 8.17 -24.77 -33.12
CA ARG A 191 8.73 -26.12 -33.09
C ARG A 191 9.05 -26.68 -31.69
N GLY A 192 8.77 -25.95 -30.61
CA GLY A 192 9.05 -26.40 -29.24
C GLY A 192 7.83 -26.24 -28.34
N ALA A 193 7.57 -27.26 -27.52
CA ALA A 193 6.46 -27.35 -26.56
C ALA A 193 6.55 -26.37 -25.37
N PHE A 194 7.08 -25.17 -25.58
CA PHE A 194 7.12 -24.12 -24.57
C PHE A 194 5.97 -23.14 -24.81
N PRO A 195 4.98 -23.05 -23.91
CA PRO A 195 3.91 -22.08 -24.04
C PRO A 195 4.49 -20.66 -24.02
N THR A 196 4.22 -19.88 -25.05
CA THR A 196 4.53 -18.45 -25.07
C THR A 196 3.61 -17.73 -24.09
N GLU A 197 4.12 -17.44 -22.91
CA GLU A 197 3.35 -16.73 -21.87
C GLU A 197 3.17 -15.26 -22.24
N ILE A 198 1.91 -14.83 -22.40
CA ILE A 198 1.55 -13.41 -22.40
C ILE A 198 1.58 -12.93 -20.95
N ARG A 199 2.37 -11.88 -20.68
CA ARG A 199 2.53 -11.32 -19.33
C ARG A 199 2.10 -9.86 -19.30
N SER A 200 1.48 -9.43 -18.20
CA SER A 200 1.13 -8.01 -18.01
C SER A 200 2.33 -7.22 -17.45
N ILE A 201 2.57 -6.00 -17.95
CA ILE A 201 3.58 -5.09 -17.34
C ILE A 201 3.20 -4.77 -15.89
N GLY A 202 1.93 -4.48 -15.62
CA GLY A 202 1.46 -4.25 -14.25
C GLY A 202 1.62 -5.49 -13.38
N GLY A 203 1.33 -6.67 -13.95
CA GLY A 203 1.56 -7.96 -13.29
C GLY A 203 3.02 -8.20 -12.92
N PHE A 204 3.96 -7.84 -13.80
CA PHE A 204 5.40 -7.89 -13.54
C PHE A 204 5.78 -7.08 -12.30
N TYR A 205 5.44 -5.78 -12.27
CA TYR A 205 5.78 -4.92 -11.13
C TYR A 205 5.11 -5.39 -9.83
N LEU A 206 3.83 -5.78 -9.89
CA LEU A 206 3.13 -6.31 -8.72
C LEU A 206 3.77 -7.59 -8.20
N TYR A 207 4.29 -8.46 -9.05
CA TYR A 207 5.01 -9.66 -8.60
C TYR A 207 6.23 -9.30 -7.76
N TYR A 208 7.08 -8.37 -8.23
CA TYR A 208 8.26 -7.93 -7.46
C TYR A 208 7.88 -7.18 -6.19
N PHE A 209 6.93 -6.24 -6.26
CA PHE A 209 6.53 -5.46 -5.08
C PHE A 209 5.86 -6.32 -4.01
N LYS A 210 5.01 -7.28 -4.41
CA LYS A 210 4.39 -8.21 -3.46
C LYS A 210 5.42 -9.16 -2.86
N GLY A 211 6.37 -9.66 -3.66
CA GLY A 211 7.46 -10.49 -3.18
C GLY A 211 8.33 -9.78 -2.13
N TYR A 212 8.74 -8.54 -2.43
CA TYR A 212 9.50 -7.71 -1.51
C TYR A 212 8.69 -7.36 -0.25
N ALA A 213 7.47 -6.85 -0.41
CA ALA A 213 6.62 -6.47 0.73
C ALA A 213 6.29 -7.65 1.64
N GLY A 214 6.11 -8.85 1.09
CA GLY A 214 5.84 -10.07 1.86
C GLY A 214 7.05 -10.53 2.68
N ILE A 215 8.18 -10.80 2.02
CA ILE A 215 9.35 -11.38 2.69
C ILE A 215 10.00 -10.35 3.63
N SER A 216 10.17 -9.10 3.17
CA SER A 216 10.84 -8.07 3.95
C SER A 216 10.08 -7.72 5.22
N VAL A 217 8.75 -7.64 5.18
CA VAL A 217 7.98 -7.27 6.38
C VAL A 217 8.01 -8.38 7.43
N VAL A 218 8.07 -9.65 7.03
CA VAL A 218 8.19 -10.76 7.99
C VAL A 218 9.51 -10.66 8.74
N ILE A 219 10.61 -10.41 8.01
CA ILE A 219 11.93 -10.23 8.62
C ILE A 219 11.91 -9.02 9.56
N SER A 220 11.42 -7.86 9.09
CA SER A 220 11.38 -6.63 9.88
C SER A 220 10.48 -6.75 11.12
N LEU A 221 9.34 -7.43 11.03
CA LEU A 221 8.47 -7.69 12.18
C LEU A 221 9.11 -8.61 13.20
N ILE A 222 9.83 -9.66 12.76
CA ILE A 222 10.58 -10.53 13.67
C ILE A 222 11.66 -9.71 14.38
N THR A 223 12.41 -8.88 13.66
CA THR A 223 13.44 -8.01 14.25
C THR A 223 12.85 -7.05 15.28
N LEU A 224 11.71 -6.43 14.98
CA LEU A 224 10.98 -5.56 15.91
C LEU A 224 10.50 -6.32 17.15
N ILE A 225 9.95 -7.53 16.99
CA ILE A 225 9.52 -8.36 18.12
C ILE A 225 10.72 -8.75 18.99
N ILE A 226 11.86 -9.07 18.37
CA ILE A 226 13.11 -9.39 19.07
C ILE A 226 13.60 -8.16 19.86
N SER A 227 13.49 -6.95 19.32
CA SER A 227 13.89 -5.73 20.02
C SER A 227 13.06 -5.47 21.27
N PHE A 228 11.85 -6.00 21.39
CA PHE A 228 11.09 -5.91 22.65
C PHE A 228 11.66 -6.77 23.77
N PHE A 229 12.38 -7.85 23.47
CA PHE A 229 13.03 -8.66 24.51
C PHE A 229 14.21 -7.93 25.15
N SER A 230 14.83 -6.94 24.51
CA SER A 230 15.92 -6.17 25.14
C SER A 230 15.43 -5.18 26.20
N VAL A 231 14.11 -4.93 26.29
CA VAL A 231 13.46 -4.04 27.28
C VAL A 231 12.75 -4.85 28.37
N LEU A 232 13.17 -6.09 28.61
CA LEU A 232 12.60 -7.00 29.62
C LEU A 232 12.65 -6.44 31.05
N GLU A 233 13.57 -5.52 31.34
CA GLU A 233 13.67 -4.88 32.65
C GLU A 233 12.61 -3.77 32.82
N GLY A 234 11.37 -4.15 33.15
CA GLY A 234 10.36 -3.21 33.67
C GLY A 234 8.95 -3.35 33.10
N LEU A 235 8.72 -4.17 32.07
CA LEU A 235 7.39 -4.43 31.52
C LEU A 235 6.77 -5.71 32.09
N SER A 236 5.46 -5.70 32.34
CA SER A 236 4.75 -6.90 32.78
C SER A 236 4.75 -7.97 31.67
N ILE A 237 4.86 -9.24 32.04
CA ILE A 237 4.74 -10.39 31.12
C ILE A 237 3.44 -10.31 30.29
N VAL A 238 2.36 -9.76 30.86
CA VAL A 238 1.09 -9.56 30.16
C VAL A 238 1.24 -8.56 29.02
N THR A 239 1.87 -7.40 29.27
CA THR A 239 2.15 -6.39 28.23
C THR A 239 3.03 -6.96 27.12
N TYR A 240 3.97 -7.81 27.49
CA TYR A 240 4.87 -8.48 26.55
C TYR A 240 4.11 -9.46 25.62
N ILE A 241 3.29 -10.35 26.19
CA ILE A 241 2.44 -11.27 25.43
C ILE A 241 1.52 -10.49 24.49
N MET A 242 0.89 -9.42 24.99
CA MET A 242 0.03 -8.57 24.17
C MET A 242 0.77 -7.99 22.95
N ASN A 243 2.01 -7.51 23.12
CA ASN A 243 2.79 -6.95 22.02
C ASN A 243 3.11 -7.99 20.93
N ILE A 244 3.52 -9.22 21.30
CA ILE A 244 3.79 -10.28 20.31
C ILE A 244 2.57 -10.56 19.43
N PHE A 245 1.37 -10.53 20.00
CA PHE A 245 0.13 -10.78 19.25
C PHE A 245 -0.37 -9.56 18.49
N LEU A 246 -0.18 -8.35 19.02
CA LEU A 246 -0.72 -7.12 18.45
C LEU A 246 0.07 -6.62 17.25
N TRP A 247 1.40 -6.67 17.29
CA TRP A 247 2.25 -6.12 16.22
C TRP A 247 2.08 -6.80 14.86
N PRO A 248 1.95 -8.14 14.77
CA PRO A 248 1.59 -8.81 13.52
C PRO A 248 0.22 -8.40 12.96
N LEU A 249 -0.67 -7.84 13.78
CA LEU A 249 -1.99 -7.35 13.34
C LEU A 249 -1.94 -5.93 12.76
N VAL A 250 -0.88 -5.16 13.01
CA VAL A 250 -0.74 -3.76 12.56
C VAL A 250 -0.89 -3.60 11.04
N PRO A 251 -0.28 -4.42 10.16
CA PRO A 251 -0.53 -4.33 8.73
C PRO A 251 -2.02 -4.45 8.36
N PHE A 252 -2.78 -5.28 9.07
CA PHE A 252 -4.21 -5.43 8.84
C PHE A 252 -5.00 -4.21 9.32
N ILE A 253 -4.63 -3.61 10.47
CA ILE A 253 -5.20 -2.35 10.95
C ILE A 253 -5.01 -1.25 9.89
N ILE A 254 -3.79 -1.10 9.39
CA ILE A 254 -3.45 -0.13 8.33
C ILE A 254 -4.25 -0.41 7.05
N THR A 255 -4.42 -1.68 6.69
CA THR A 255 -5.22 -2.11 5.53
C THR A 255 -6.65 -1.58 5.62
N PHE A 256 -7.27 -1.58 6.81
CA PHE A 256 -8.59 -0.99 7.02
C PHE A 256 -8.58 0.53 6.84
N PHE A 257 -7.58 1.24 7.37
CA PHE A 257 -7.45 2.68 7.16
C PHE A 257 -7.29 3.07 5.68
N MET A 258 -6.69 2.20 4.86
CA MET A 258 -6.49 2.44 3.43
C MET A 258 -7.73 2.17 2.55
N ILE A 259 -8.81 1.56 3.06
CA ILE A 259 -10.01 1.22 2.26
C ILE A 259 -10.55 2.41 1.43
N PRO A 260 -10.67 3.64 1.95
CA PRO A 260 -11.17 4.78 1.17
C PRO A 260 -10.38 5.06 -0.11
N VAL A 261 -9.06 4.84 -0.07
CA VAL A 261 -8.17 5.03 -1.22
C VAL A 261 -8.55 4.08 -2.35
N PHE A 262 -8.83 2.81 -2.03
CA PHE A 262 -9.19 1.79 -3.02
C PHE A 262 -10.58 2.02 -3.62
N ILE A 263 -11.49 2.61 -2.84
CA ILE A 263 -12.78 3.07 -3.36
C ILE A 263 -12.55 4.18 -4.40
N ILE A 264 -11.71 5.18 -4.08
CA ILE A 264 -11.35 6.27 -5.01
C ILE A 264 -10.64 5.73 -6.27
N GLN A 265 -9.77 4.74 -6.09
CA GLN A 265 -9.14 4.01 -7.19
C GLN A 265 -10.18 3.43 -8.15
N ASP A 266 -11.14 2.64 -7.66
CA ASP A 266 -12.17 2.07 -8.55
C ASP A 266 -13.09 3.15 -9.16
N PHE A 267 -13.39 4.24 -8.44
CA PHE A 267 -14.11 5.39 -9.00
C PHE A 267 -13.38 6.07 -10.17
N THR A 268 -12.05 6.10 -10.13
CA THR A 268 -11.21 6.77 -11.14
C THR A 268 -10.75 5.84 -12.26
N TYR A 269 -11.16 4.56 -12.25
CA TYR A 269 -10.78 3.52 -13.22
C TYR A 269 -10.69 4.01 -14.67
N GLU A 270 -11.77 4.54 -15.24
CA GLU A 270 -11.81 4.96 -16.65
C GLU A 270 -10.83 6.09 -16.97
N ARG A 271 -10.71 7.08 -16.06
CA ARG A 271 -9.81 8.22 -16.25
C ARG A 271 -8.36 7.76 -16.22
N ARG A 272 -8.02 6.84 -15.31
CA ARG A 272 -6.68 6.27 -15.15
C ARG A 272 -6.31 5.38 -16.31
N LYS A 273 -7.20 4.49 -16.74
CA LYS A 273 -7.03 3.65 -17.93
C LYS A 273 -6.72 4.52 -19.16
N LYS A 274 -7.53 5.55 -19.42
CA LYS A 274 -7.29 6.49 -20.53
C LYS A 274 -5.94 7.22 -20.41
N TYR A 275 -5.57 7.64 -19.21
CA TYR A 275 -4.28 8.29 -18.97
C TYR A 275 -3.09 7.36 -19.27
N THR A 276 -3.12 6.13 -18.75
CA THR A 276 -2.08 5.14 -18.94
C THR A 276 -1.93 4.76 -20.41
N LEU A 277 -3.04 4.56 -21.12
CA LEU A 277 -3.04 4.24 -22.55
C LEU A 277 -2.43 5.35 -23.41
N LYS A 278 -2.74 6.62 -23.11
CA LYS A 278 -2.08 7.76 -23.79
C LYS A 278 -0.56 7.76 -23.62
N TRP A 279 -0.06 7.34 -22.46
CA TRP A 279 1.38 7.21 -22.25
C TRP A 279 1.96 5.98 -22.93
N ALA A 280 1.27 4.85 -22.91
CA ALA A 280 1.64 3.67 -23.68
C ALA A 280 1.77 3.98 -25.18
N GLU A 281 0.84 4.73 -25.76
CA GLU A 281 0.91 5.20 -27.15
C GLU A 281 2.17 6.04 -27.41
N LYS A 282 2.54 6.95 -26.49
CA LYS A 282 3.79 7.73 -26.58
C LYS A 282 5.03 6.85 -26.52
N PHE A 283 4.94 5.70 -25.87
CA PHE A 283 5.98 4.69 -25.85
C PHE A 283 5.79 3.62 -26.93
N GLU A 284 5.07 3.91 -28.02
CA GLU A 284 4.86 3.01 -29.18
C GLU A 284 4.28 1.64 -28.80
N ILE A 285 3.49 1.59 -27.73
CA ILE A 285 2.72 0.40 -27.35
C ILE A 285 1.31 0.59 -27.89
N GLN A 286 0.97 -0.12 -28.96
CA GLN A 286 -0.30 0.02 -29.67
C GLN A 286 -0.75 -1.34 -30.23
N GLY A 287 -2.05 -1.46 -30.52
CA GLY A 287 -2.64 -2.66 -31.09
C GLY A 287 -2.78 -3.80 -30.10
N GLN A 288 -3.46 -4.87 -30.53
CA GLN A 288 -3.55 -6.11 -29.76
C GLN A 288 -2.32 -6.99 -30.07
N LEU A 289 -1.86 -7.76 -29.10
CA LEU A 289 -0.91 -8.84 -29.38
C LEU A 289 -1.61 -9.91 -30.22
N GLU A 290 -0.92 -10.46 -31.23
CA GLU A 290 -1.42 -11.64 -31.95
C GLU A 290 -1.60 -12.79 -30.96
N ASP A 291 -2.73 -13.49 -31.06
CA ASP A 291 -2.99 -14.67 -30.24
C ASP A 291 -1.88 -15.70 -30.50
N PRO A 292 -1.13 -16.16 -29.48
CA PRO A 292 -0.10 -17.19 -29.64
C PRO A 292 -0.63 -18.48 -30.27
N LEU A 293 -1.94 -18.74 -30.20
CA LEU A 293 -2.60 -19.89 -30.82
C LEU A 293 -3.13 -19.62 -32.24
N GLY A 294 -3.15 -18.36 -32.70
CA GLY A 294 -3.66 -17.98 -34.01
C GLY A 294 -5.15 -18.24 -34.22
N LEU A 295 -5.92 -18.36 -33.13
CA LEU A 295 -7.37 -18.58 -33.16
C LEU A 295 -8.09 -17.23 -33.21
N ASN A 296 -8.01 -16.55 -34.36
CA ASN A 296 -8.98 -15.51 -34.69
C ASN A 296 -10.22 -16.14 -35.35
#